data_AF-A0A952FDJ8-F1
#
_entry.id   AF-A0A952FDJ8-F1
#
_cell.length_a   1.000
_cell.length_b   1.000
_cell.length_c   1.000
_cell.angle_alpha   90.00
_cell.angle_beta   90.00
_cell.angle_gamma   90.00
#
_symmetry.space_group_name_H-M   'P 1'
#
loop_
_entity.id
_entity.type
_entity.pdbx_description
1 polymer ?
#
loop_
_entity_poly.entity_id
_entity_poly.type
_entity_poly.pdbx_seq_one_letter_code
_entity_poly.pdbx_strand_id
1 'polypeptide(L)' 'VTILGIDEANSALGQISWISPVARALLKSRVGDEVTLVTPQGMQTLEVLKVDYPVPDKMAD' A
#
# COMPACT_ATOMS: atom_id res chain seq x y z
N VAL A 1 0.41 0.99 -5.73
CA VAL A 1 1.08 1.74 -4.65
C VAL A 1 2.14 0.85 -4.01
N THR A 2 3.23 1.42 -3.51
CA THR A 2 4.26 0.67 -2.77
C THR A 2 4.20 1.04 -1.31
N ILE A 3 4.15 0.03 -0.42
CA ILE A 3 4.12 0.27 1.03
C ILE A 3 5.55 0.30 1.55
N LEU A 4 5.96 1.42 2.14
CA LEU A 4 7.30 1.66 2.69
C LEU A 4 7.24 2.06 4.18
N GLY A 5 8.41 2.27 4.80
CA GLY A 5 8.55 2.91 6.10
C GLY A 5 7.97 4.32 6.13
N ILE A 6 7.75 4.87 7.33
CA ILE A 6 7.18 6.22 7.52
C ILE A 6 8.08 7.28 6.89
N ASP A 7 9.39 7.20 7.12
CA ASP A 7 10.36 8.20 6.66
C ASP A 7 10.73 8.05 5.18
N GLU A 8 10.39 6.92 4.56
CA GLU A 8 10.73 6.58 3.17
C GLU A 8 9.60 6.91 2.19
N ALA A 9 8.36 6.96 2.67
CA ALA A 9 7.19 7.04 1.81
C ALA A 9 6.99 8.43 1.20
N ASN A 10 6.96 8.48 -0.14
CA ASN A 10 6.57 9.67 -0.89
C ASN A 10 5.30 9.43 -1.74
N SER A 11 4.18 10.05 -1.31
CA SER A 11 2.88 9.93 -1.98
C SER A 11 2.89 10.38 -3.44
N ALA A 12 3.73 11.34 -3.80
CA ALA A 12 3.86 11.81 -5.19
C ALA A 12 4.45 10.73 -6.11
N LEU A 13 5.17 9.75 -5.55
CA LEU A 13 5.73 8.60 -6.26
C LEU A 13 4.86 7.34 -6.14
N GLY A 14 3.63 7.46 -5.64
CA GLY A 14 2.76 6.32 -5.38
C GLY A 14 3.25 5.41 -4.24
N GLN A 15 4.11 5.94 -3.36
CA GLN A 15 4.60 5.25 -2.17
C GLN A 15 3.80 5.72 -0.96
N ILE A 16 3.40 4.79 -0.10
CA ILE A 16 2.60 5.09 1.09
C ILE A 16 3.24 4.44 2.31
N SER A 17 3.12 5.10 3.46
CA SER A 17 3.58 4.50 4.72
C SER A 17 2.65 3.36 5.14
N TRP A 18 3.22 2.33 5.77
CA TRP A 18 2.47 1.24 6.39
C TRP A 18 1.43 1.69 7.43
N ILE A 19 1.58 2.89 8.03
CA ILE A 19 0.57 3.45 8.95
C ILE A 19 -0.64 4.08 8.25
N SER A 20 -0.57 4.30 6.94
CA SER A 20 -1.65 4.94 6.19
C SER A 20 -2.93 4.09 6.19
N PRO A 21 -4.13 4.70 6.14
CA PRO A 21 -5.39 3.96 6.08
C PRO A 21 -5.46 2.99 4.89
N VAL A 22 -4.92 3.40 3.73
CA VAL A 22 -4.86 2.59 2.51
C VAL A 22 -3.95 1.39 2.71
N ALA A 23 -2.74 1.58 3.25
CA ALA A 23 -1.84 0.46 3.51
C ALA A 23 -2.48 -0.53 4.50
N ARG A 24 -3.08 -0.04 5.59
CA ARG A 24 -3.77 -0.88 6.57
C ARG A 24 -4.91 -1.70 5.98
N ALA A 25 -5.68 -1.12 5.05
CA ALA A 25 -6.74 -1.83 4.34
C ALA A 25 -6.20 -2.92 3.41
N LEU A 26 -5.04 -2.70 2.78
CA LEU A 26 -4.40 -3.65 1.85
C LEU A 26 -3.54 -4.71 2.55
N LEU A 27 -3.09 -4.47 3.79
CA LEU A 27 -2.26 -5.41 4.53
C LEU A 27 -3.04 -6.71 4.79
N LYS A 28 -2.39 -7.85 4.49
CA LYS A 28 -2.93 -9.22 4.53
C LYS A 28 -3.91 -9.58 3.40
N SER A 29 -4.28 -8.65 2.54
CA SER A 29 -5.07 -8.94 1.34
C SER A 29 -4.25 -9.71 0.31
N ARG A 30 -4.95 -10.44 -0.55
CA ARG A 30 -4.40 -11.24 -1.64
C ARG A 30 -4.93 -10.73 -2.96
N VAL A 31 -4.27 -11.13 -4.05
CA VAL A 31 -4.76 -10.85 -5.40
C VAL A 31 -6.16 -11.43 -5.56
N GLY A 32 -7.09 -10.59 -6.04
CA GLY A 32 -8.52 -10.90 -6.18
C GLY A 32 -9.37 -10.52 -4.98
N ASP A 33 -8.79 -10.08 -3.86
CA ASP A 33 -9.57 -9.57 -2.73
C ASP A 33 -10.10 -8.16 -3.01
N GLU A 34 -11.34 -7.90 -2.58
CA GLU A 34 -11.89 -6.56 -2.43
C GLU A 34 -11.80 -6.10 -0.97
N VAL A 35 -11.31 -4.88 -0.76
CA VAL A 35 -11.22 -4.26 0.56
C VAL A 35 -11.95 -2.91 0.59
N THR A 36 -12.62 -2.64 1.71
CA THR A 36 -13.29 -1.37 1.92
C THR A 36 -12.35 -0.38 2.61
N LEU A 37 -12.05 0.73 1.92
CA LEU A 37 -11.34 1.87 2.47
C LEU A 37 -12.33 2.91 2.99
N VAL A 38 -12.21 3.27 4.26
CA VAL A 38 -12.97 4.38 4.84
C VAL A 38 -12.13 5.66 4.75
N THR A 39 -12.65 6.66 4.05
CA THR A 39 -12.04 8.00 3.95
C THR A 39 -12.98 9.05 4.52
N PRO A 40 -12.51 10.26 4.86
CA PRO A 40 -13.39 11.37 5.22
C PRO A 40 -14.43 11.73 4.13
N GLN A 41 -14.19 11.37 2.88
CA GLN A 41 -15.11 11.61 1.76
C GLN A 41 -16.11 10.47 1.54
N GLY A 42 -16.02 9.39 2.33
CA GLY A 42 -16.89 8.23 2.23
C GLY A 42 -16.13 6.91 2.12
N MET A 43 -16.90 5.84 1.94
CA MET A 43 -16.37 4.48 1.73
C MET A 43 -16.03 4.27 0.26
N GLN A 44 -14.89 3.64 0.00
CA GLN A 44 -14.44 3.26 -1.34
C GLN A 44 -14.05 1.79 -1.34
N THR A 45 -14.46 1.04 -2.34
CA THR A 45 -14.01 -0.35 -2.54
C THR A 45 -12.76 -0.36 -3.40
N LEU A 46 -11.75 -1.13 -2.98
CA LEU A 46 -10.51 -1.33 -3.70
C LEU A 46 -10.35 -2.82 -4.02
N GLU A 47 -10.01 -3.15 -5.26
CA GLU A 47 -9.69 -4.52 -5.67
C GLU A 47 -8.16 -4.68 -5.79
N VAL A 48 -7.62 -5.78 -5.26
CA VAL A 48 -6.20 -6.10 -5.37
C VAL A 48 -5.94 -6.86 -6.68
N LEU A 49 -5.55 -6.12 -7.72
CA LEU A 49 -5.29 -6.70 -9.05
C LEU A 49 -3.97 -7.47 -9.12
N LYS A 50 -2.94 -7.02 -8.40
CA LYS A 50 -1.58 -7.59 -8.45
C LYS A 50 -0.79 -7.21 -7.20
N VAL A 51 0.13 -8.09 -6.79
CA VAL A 51 1.14 -7.81 -5.75
C VAL A 51 2.51 -8.09 -6.34
N ASP A 52 3.38 -7.09 -6.32
CA ASP A 52 4.78 -7.18 -6.74
C ASP A 52 5.68 -6.71 -5.59
N TYR A 53 6.82 -7.37 -5.41
CA TYR A 53 7.86 -6.91 -4.49
C TYR A 53 8.94 -6.18 -5.29
N PRO A 54 9.38 -4.99 -4.84
CA PRO A 54 10.51 -4.32 -5.47
C PRO A 54 11.76 -5.19 -5.31
N VAL A 55 12.68 -5.07 -6.26
CA VAL A 55 14.01 -5.69 -6.13
C VAL A 55 14.65 -5.18 -4.82
N PRO A 56 15.21 -6.08 -3.99
CA PRO A 56 15.93 -5.67 -2.79
C PRO A 56 17.03 -4.67 -3.17
N ASP A 57 17.13 -3.58 -2.42
CA ASP A 57 18.21 -2.63 -2.63
C ASP A 57 19.54 -3.34 -2.33
N LYS A 58 20.47 -3.33 -3.28
CA LYS A 58 21.75 -4.05 -3.20
C LYS A 58 22.77 -3.37 -2.27
N MET A 59 22.36 -2.34 -1.52
CA MET A 59 23.23 -1.56 -0.64
C MET A 59 23.25 -2.04 0.82
N ALA A 60 22.53 -3.11 1.17
CA ALA A 60 22.57 -3.71 2.50
C ALA A 60 23.57 -4.89 2.57
N ASP A 61 24.86 -4.60 2.44
CA ASP A 61 25.99 -5.47 2.84
C ASP A 61 27.02 -4.65 3.62
#